data_AF-A0A1F3S6Y7-F1
#
_entry.id   AF-A0A1F3S6Y7-F1
#
_cell.length_a   1.000
_cell.length_b   1.000
_cell.length_c   1.000
_cell.angle_alpha   90.00
_cell.angle_beta   90.00
_cell.angle_gamma   90.00
#
_symmetry.space_group_name_H-M   'P 1'
#
loop_
_entity.id
_entity.type
_entity.pdbx_description
1 polymer ?
#
loop_
_entity_poly.entity_id
_entity_poly.type
_entity_poly.pdbx_seq_one_letter_code
_entity_poly.pdbx_strand_id
1 'polypeptide(L)'
;MADIKFTANDEVVVEAFTLKTSGADFVLDYAPRKLNNTPFRRALVHDFQDGLTLNWANDYPGGITLNGNVNLSEVTGTHFRMHHHDLIIDNASRRLSNTGERRALVHDISDGLTVNWGGDYPGGVTIRGAVKCPQTLTVGGHDVMALITQLQNRVNDLEARVTALES
;
A
#
# COMPACT_ATOMS: atom_id res chain seq x y z
N MET A 1 -6.47 45.69 12.12
CA MET A 1 -7.14 45.42 13.41
C MET A 1 -7.54 43.96 13.38
N ALA A 2 -7.16 43.16 14.37
CA ALA A 2 -7.66 41.79 14.46
C ALA A 2 -9.03 41.81 15.15
N ASP A 3 -9.99 41.04 14.65
CA ASP A 3 -11.36 41.06 15.13
C ASP A 3 -11.97 39.65 15.13
N ILE A 4 -13.00 39.43 15.96
CA ILE A 4 -13.78 38.19 16.03
C ILE A 4 -15.24 38.55 15.82
N LYS A 5 -15.87 37.94 14.80
CA LYS A 5 -17.24 38.23 14.40
C LYS A 5 -18.12 36.99 14.51
N PHE A 6 -19.35 37.19 14.94
CA PHE A 6 -20.43 36.21 14.83
C PHE A 6 -21.31 36.59 13.65
N THR A 7 -21.52 35.66 12.71
CA THR A 7 -22.32 35.92 11.50
C THR A 7 -23.78 35.53 11.72
N ALA A 8 -24.67 35.97 10.82
CA ALA A 8 -26.07 35.56 10.81
C ALA A 8 -26.27 34.08 10.41
N ASN A 9 -25.21 33.38 9.98
CA ASN A 9 -25.23 31.98 9.59
C ASN A 9 -24.67 31.04 10.68
N ASP A 10 -24.65 31.48 11.94
CA ASP A 10 -24.07 30.75 13.07
C ASP A 10 -22.58 30.42 12.93
N GLU A 11 -21.81 31.30 12.29
CA GLU A 11 -20.37 31.14 12.10
C GLU A 11 -19.57 32.08 13.02
N VAL A 12 -18.38 31.62 13.44
CA VAL A 12 -17.35 32.47 14.05
C VAL A 12 -16.28 32.76 13.01
N VAL A 13 -16.06 34.03 12.69
CA VAL A 13 -14.99 34.47 11.78
C VAL A 13 -13.91 35.18 12.60
N VAL A 14 -12.69 34.64 12.57
CA VAL A 14 -11.51 35.24 13.20
C VAL A 14 -10.68 35.93 12.11
N GLU A 15 -10.74 37.25 12.04
CA GLU A 15 -9.98 38.05 11.08
C GLU A 15 -8.60 38.38 11.66
N ALA A 16 -7.66 37.47 11.49
CA ALA A 16 -6.27 37.64 11.95
C ALA A 16 -5.28 36.96 10.99
N PHE A 17 -4.01 37.36 11.04
CA PHE A 17 -2.94 36.69 10.29
C PHE A 17 -2.59 35.31 10.87
N THR A 18 -2.78 35.12 12.18
CA THR A 18 -2.46 33.86 12.87
C THR A 18 -3.46 33.62 13.98
N LEU A 19 -4.02 32.41 14.03
CA LEU A 19 -4.74 31.88 15.19
C LEU A 19 -3.74 31.06 16.02
N LYS A 20 -3.38 31.54 17.20
CA LYS A 20 -2.51 30.83 18.14
C LYS A 20 -3.35 30.20 19.25
N THR A 21 -3.24 28.87 19.41
CA THR A 21 -3.85 28.14 20.52
C THR A 21 -2.75 27.68 21.48
N SER A 22 -2.87 28.00 22.76
CA SER A 22 -1.95 27.48 23.80
C SER A 22 -2.40 26.17 24.42
N GLY A 23 -3.61 25.70 24.11
CA GLY A 23 -4.11 24.38 24.49
C GLY A 23 -3.64 23.29 23.53
N ALA A 24 -3.61 22.03 24.00
CA ALA A 24 -3.14 20.88 23.24
C ALA A 24 -4.16 20.34 22.22
N ASP A 25 -5.46 20.55 22.46
CA ASP A 25 -6.54 19.93 21.71
C ASP A 25 -7.35 20.95 20.92
N PHE A 26 -7.63 20.64 19.65
CA PHE A 26 -8.72 21.27 18.91
C PHE A 26 -9.88 20.27 18.76
N VAL A 27 -10.97 20.55 19.47
CA VAL A 27 -12.14 19.68 19.56
C VAL A 27 -13.21 20.13 18.55
N LEU A 28 -13.59 19.23 17.64
CA LEU A 28 -14.72 19.44 16.74
C LEU A 28 -15.83 18.48 17.10
N ASP A 29 -16.72 18.92 17.99
CA ASP A 29 -17.81 18.08 18.48
C ASP A 29 -19.19 18.62 18.07
N TYR A 30 -20.01 17.74 17.50
CA TYR A 30 -21.36 18.09 17.07
C TYR A 30 -22.28 16.88 17.23
N ALA A 31 -23.11 16.89 18.28
CA ALA A 31 -23.92 15.76 18.72
C ALA A 31 -24.75 15.09 17.60
N PRO A 32 -25.45 15.83 16.70
CA PRO A 32 -26.23 15.20 15.63
C PRO A 32 -25.42 14.43 14.58
N ARG A 33 -24.10 14.67 14.47
CA ARG A 33 -23.20 13.92 13.56
C ARG A 33 -22.32 12.92 14.32
N LYS A 34 -22.71 12.58 15.55
CA LYS A 34 -22.05 11.51 16.32
C LYS A 34 -22.55 10.14 15.90
N LEU A 35 -21.61 9.19 15.81
CA LEU A 35 -21.93 7.76 15.67
C LEU A 35 -22.20 7.13 17.06
N ASN A 36 -21.62 7.68 18.11
CA ASN A 36 -21.70 7.18 19.48
C ASN A 36 -21.66 8.34 20.49
N ASN A 37 -21.99 8.07 21.76
CA ASN A 37 -22.19 9.10 22.77
C ASN A 37 -20.92 9.43 23.58
N THR A 38 -19.73 9.42 22.94
CA THR A 38 -18.49 9.84 23.62
C THR A 38 -18.51 11.35 23.92
N PRO A 39 -17.90 11.77 25.05
CA PRO A 39 -18.11 13.12 25.59
C PRO A 39 -17.53 14.25 24.72
N PHE A 40 -16.41 14.03 24.01
CA PHE A 40 -15.81 15.00 23.08
C PHE A 40 -15.01 14.28 21.98
N ARG A 41 -14.68 15.00 20.89
CA ARG A 41 -13.95 14.46 19.73
C ARG A 41 -12.74 15.31 19.36
N ARG A 42 -11.53 14.88 19.74
CA ARG A 42 -10.30 15.61 19.42
C ARG A 42 -9.93 15.41 17.96
N ALA A 43 -10.12 16.47 17.16
CA ALA A 43 -9.86 16.44 15.73
C ALA A 43 -8.37 16.54 15.44
N LEU A 44 -7.71 17.52 16.05
CA LEU A 44 -6.28 17.82 15.93
C LEU A 44 -5.68 17.83 17.33
N VAL A 45 -4.60 17.08 17.53
CA VAL A 45 -3.88 17.03 18.81
C VAL A 45 -2.40 17.27 18.57
N HIS A 46 -1.82 18.18 19.34
CA HIS A 46 -0.36 18.29 19.50
C HIS A 46 0.08 17.27 20.56
N ASP A 47 0.66 16.17 20.11
CA ASP A 47 0.89 14.99 20.94
C ASP A 47 2.23 15.02 21.71
N PHE A 48 2.44 14.00 22.55
CA PHE A 48 3.62 13.89 23.41
C PHE A 48 4.93 13.66 22.65
N GLN A 49 4.87 13.37 21.35
CA GLN A 49 6.03 13.22 20.47
C GLN A 49 6.28 14.48 19.65
N ASP A 50 5.65 15.61 20.01
CA ASP A 50 5.69 16.87 19.27
C ASP A 50 5.07 16.74 17.87
N GLY A 51 4.17 15.76 17.68
CA GLY A 51 3.48 15.48 16.43
C GLY A 51 2.11 16.15 16.35
N LEU A 52 1.63 16.38 15.12
CA LEU A 52 0.22 16.63 14.85
C LEU A 52 -0.47 15.28 14.64
N THR A 53 -1.24 14.83 15.63
CA THR A 53 -2.11 13.68 15.49
C THR A 53 -3.50 14.12 15.01
N LEU A 54 -3.96 13.47 13.94
CA LEU A 54 -5.34 13.57 13.46
C LEU A 54 -6.17 12.43 14.06
N ASN A 55 -7.41 12.73 14.48
CA ASN A 55 -8.33 11.75 15.07
C ASN A 55 -7.69 10.97 16.26
N TRP A 56 -7.26 11.72 17.27
CA TRP A 56 -6.60 11.15 18.44
C TRP A 56 -7.48 10.10 19.14
N ALA A 57 -6.85 9.02 19.60
CA ALA A 57 -7.49 7.90 20.31
C ALA A 57 -8.68 7.25 19.57
N ASN A 58 -8.77 7.40 18.24
CA ASN A 58 -9.92 6.95 17.45
C ASN A 58 -11.25 7.58 17.93
N ASP A 59 -11.21 8.84 18.39
CA ASP A 59 -12.37 9.61 18.83
C ASP A 59 -13.44 9.75 17.70
N TYR A 60 -13.02 9.65 16.43
CA TYR A 60 -13.85 9.47 15.24
C TYR A 60 -13.78 8.00 14.79
N PRO A 61 -14.75 7.16 15.16
CA PRO A 61 -14.72 5.72 14.84
C PRO A 61 -14.83 5.40 13.34
N GLY A 62 -15.29 6.36 12.53
CA GLY A 62 -15.28 6.26 11.07
C GLY A 62 -13.90 6.52 10.44
N GLY A 63 -12.90 6.88 11.24
CA GLY A 63 -11.55 7.19 10.78
C GLY A 63 -11.41 8.58 10.17
N ILE A 64 -10.35 8.72 9.37
CA ILE A 64 -10.02 9.95 8.62
C ILE A 64 -10.30 9.67 7.15
N THR A 65 -10.99 10.59 6.47
CA THR A 65 -11.14 10.56 5.01
C THR A 65 -10.35 11.72 4.41
N LEU A 66 -9.42 11.42 3.52
CA LEU A 66 -8.65 12.39 2.75
C LEU A 66 -9.02 12.22 1.28
N ASN A 67 -9.65 13.24 0.69
CA ASN A 67 -10.02 13.23 -0.72
C ASN A 67 -8.93 13.92 -1.56
N GLY A 68 -8.53 13.28 -2.65
CA GLY A 68 -7.50 13.80 -3.57
C GLY A 68 -6.08 13.31 -3.26
N ASN A 69 -5.10 13.98 -3.85
CA ASN A 69 -3.69 13.60 -3.72
C ASN A 69 -3.14 13.92 -2.33
N VAL A 70 -2.53 12.92 -1.69
CA VAL A 70 -1.79 13.08 -0.43
C VAL A 70 -0.31 12.91 -0.72
N ASN A 71 0.46 13.98 -0.56
CA ASN A 71 1.91 13.94 -0.73
C ASN A 71 2.57 13.63 0.62
N LEU A 72 3.30 12.51 0.70
CA LEU A 72 4.00 12.07 1.90
C LEU A 72 5.47 11.86 1.56
N SER A 73 6.37 12.43 2.35
CA SER A 73 7.81 12.19 2.20
C SER A 73 8.23 10.82 2.74
N GLU A 74 7.57 10.34 3.80
CA GLU A 74 7.87 9.08 4.46
C GLU A 74 6.62 8.47 5.09
N VAL A 75 6.54 7.13 5.08
CA VAL A 75 5.53 6.33 5.80
C VAL A 75 6.29 5.30 6.64
N THR A 76 6.09 5.32 7.95
CA THR A 76 6.71 4.39 8.90
C THR A 76 5.66 3.59 9.65
N GLY A 77 6.04 2.42 10.17
CA GLY A 77 5.13 1.53 10.90
C GLY A 77 5.50 0.07 10.74
N THR A 78 4.66 -0.83 11.26
CA THR A 78 4.89 -2.27 11.18
C THR A 78 4.38 -2.88 9.88
N HIS A 79 3.33 -2.31 9.29
CA HIS A 79 2.74 -2.78 8.06
C HIS A 79 2.11 -1.64 7.26
N PHE A 80 2.18 -1.76 5.94
CA PHE A 80 1.37 -1.00 5.00
C PHE A 80 0.28 -1.93 4.47
N ARG A 81 -0.99 -1.59 4.69
CA ARG A 81 -2.13 -2.36 4.19
C ARG A 81 -2.92 -1.52 3.19
N MET A 82 -3.22 -2.13 2.04
CA MET A 82 -3.97 -1.52 0.95
C MET A 82 -5.14 -2.44 0.58
N HIS A 83 -6.33 -1.86 0.45
CA HIS A 83 -7.56 -2.56 0.05
C HIS A 83 -7.98 -2.20 -1.39
N HIS A 84 -6.99 -2.02 -2.27
CA HIS A 84 -7.18 -1.67 -3.68
C HIS A 84 -6.34 -2.59 -4.54
N HIS A 85 -6.63 -2.61 -5.84
CA HIS A 85 -6.03 -3.57 -6.77
C HIS A 85 -4.53 -3.34 -7.00
N ASP A 86 -4.09 -2.10 -7.17
CA ASP A 86 -2.77 -1.83 -7.77
C ASP A 86 -1.85 -1.02 -6.85
N LEU A 87 -0.63 -1.52 -6.62
CA LEU A 87 0.47 -0.72 -6.06
C LEU A 87 1.38 -0.24 -7.19
N ILE A 88 1.45 1.08 -7.39
CA ILE A 88 2.34 1.73 -8.37
C ILE A 88 3.61 2.19 -7.64
N ILE A 89 4.78 1.69 -8.08
CA ILE A 89 6.08 2.13 -7.56
C ILE A 89 6.86 2.70 -8.73
N ASP A 90 6.75 4.01 -8.91
CA ASP A 90 7.35 4.70 -10.03
C ASP A 90 8.18 5.90 -9.59
N ASN A 91 9.27 6.10 -10.32
CA ASN A 91 10.05 7.31 -10.26
C ASN A 91 10.44 7.68 -11.68
N ALA A 92 9.86 8.78 -12.19
CA ALA A 92 10.09 9.25 -13.55
C ALA A 92 11.56 9.37 -13.92
N SER A 93 12.41 9.89 -13.02
CA SER A 93 13.85 10.04 -13.25
C SER A 93 14.63 8.71 -13.35
N ARG A 94 14.03 7.62 -12.87
CA ARG A 94 14.61 6.27 -12.86
C ARG A 94 14.04 5.39 -13.96
N ARG A 95 13.13 5.92 -14.78
CA ARG A 95 12.60 5.21 -15.94
C ARG A 95 13.63 5.16 -17.07
N LEU A 96 13.72 4.02 -17.74
CA LEU A 96 14.41 3.92 -19.04
C LEU A 96 13.53 4.43 -20.20
N SER A 97 12.20 4.41 -20.01
CA SER A 97 11.22 4.94 -20.96
C SER A 97 10.17 5.78 -20.23
N ASN A 98 9.85 6.95 -20.78
CA ASN A 98 8.96 7.93 -20.17
C ASN A 98 7.46 7.66 -20.42
N THR A 99 7.11 6.59 -21.12
CA THR A 99 5.72 6.28 -21.48
C THR A 99 5.16 5.08 -20.73
N GLY A 100 3.86 5.11 -20.41
CA GLY A 100 3.10 4.00 -19.84
C GLY A 100 2.89 4.07 -18.32
N GLU A 101 1.97 3.23 -17.85
CA GLU A 101 1.71 2.94 -16.43
C GLU A 101 2.80 2.01 -15.86
N ARG A 102 2.96 2.01 -14.53
CA ARG A 102 4.01 1.28 -13.79
C ARG A 102 3.42 0.56 -12.58
N ARG A 103 2.49 -0.37 -12.80
CA ARG A 103 1.89 -1.16 -11.71
C ARG A 103 2.86 -2.24 -11.25
N ALA A 104 3.43 -2.05 -10.05
CA ALA A 104 4.42 -2.95 -9.49
C ALA A 104 3.78 -4.27 -9.08
N LEU A 105 2.67 -4.18 -8.35
CA LEU A 105 1.89 -5.30 -7.85
C LEU A 105 0.42 -5.05 -8.20
N VAL A 106 -0.25 -6.09 -8.70
CA VAL A 106 -1.68 -6.08 -9.00
C VAL A 106 -2.34 -7.26 -8.30
N HIS A 107 -3.39 -6.98 -7.54
CA HIS A 107 -4.35 -7.95 -7.02
C HIS A 107 -5.49 -8.08 -8.05
N ASP A 108 -5.39 -9.11 -8.88
CA ASP A 108 -6.26 -9.29 -10.03
C ASP A 108 -7.64 -9.86 -9.64
N ILE A 109 -8.55 -9.87 -10.62
CA ILE A 109 -9.94 -10.33 -10.44
C ILE A 109 -10.04 -11.83 -10.11
N SER A 110 -8.99 -12.60 -10.36
CA SER A 110 -8.91 -14.03 -10.00
C SER A 110 -8.30 -14.24 -8.61
N ASP A 111 -8.21 -13.17 -7.80
CA ASP A 111 -7.56 -13.17 -6.48
C ASP A 111 -6.06 -13.46 -6.55
N GLY A 112 -5.44 -13.26 -7.72
CA GLY A 112 -4.02 -13.46 -7.96
C GLY A 112 -3.18 -12.24 -7.59
N LEU A 113 -1.96 -12.46 -7.11
CA LEU A 113 -0.94 -11.41 -7.00
C LEU A 113 0.00 -11.50 -8.20
N THR A 114 -0.12 -10.53 -9.11
CA THR A 114 0.78 -10.41 -10.25
C THR A 114 1.84 -9.36 -9.98
N VAL A 115 3.10 -9.72 -10.22
CA VAL A 115 4.23 -8.78 -10.24
C VAL A 115 4.46 -8.33 -11.68
N ASN A 116 4.59 -7.02 -11.89
CA ASN A 116 4.79 -6.42 -13.22
C ASN A 116 3.65 -6.78 -14.21
N TRP A 117 2.42 -6.44 -13.83
CA TRP A 117 1.24 -6.69 -14.66
C TRP A 117 1.37 -6.00 -16.02
N GLY A 118 0.93 -6.68 -17.09
CA GLY A 118 0.94 -6.12 -18.45
C GLY A 118 2.33 -5.83 -19.04
N GLY A 119 3.42 -6.23 -18.37
CA GLY A 119 4.77 -5.81 -18.76
C GLY A 119 5.01 -4.32 -18.53
N ASP A 120 4.26 -3.71 -17.61
CA ASP A 120 4.33 -2.29 -17.24
C ASP A 120 5.75 -1.84 -16.90
N TYR A 121 6.63 -2.72 -16.44
CA TYR A 121 8.08 -2.52 -16.33
C TYR A 121 8.76 -3.25 -17.49
N PRO A 122 9.17 -2.54 -18.57
CA PRO A 122 9.74 -3.18 -19.77
C PRO A 122 11.05 -3.93 -19.52
N GLY A 123 11.79 -3.55 -18.46
CA GLY A 123 12.99 -4.26 -18.01
C GLY A 123 12.69 -5.60 -17.31
N GLY A 124 11.42 -5.92 -17.09
CA GLY A 124 10.99 -7.15 -16.43
C GLY A 124 11.10 -7.10 -14.90
N VAL A 125 11.05 -8.28 -14.29
CA VAL A 125 11.20 -8.50 -12.85
C VAL A 125 12.53 -9.20 -12.62
N THR A 126 13.34 -8.68 -11.70
CA THR A 126 14.54 -9.38 -11.20
C THR A 126 14.30 -9.78 -9.76
N ILE A 127 14.38 -11.08 -9.47
CA ILE A 127 14.33 -11.63 -8.10
C ILE A 127 15.71 -12.18 -7.78
N ARG A 128 16.34 -11.69 -6.71
CA ARG A 128 17.67 -12.13 -6.28
C ARG A 128 17.57 -13.00 -5.03
N GLY A 129 18.42 -14.02 -4.94
CA GLY A 129 18.41 -15.00 -3.86
C GLY A 129 17.54 -16.21 -4.15
N ALA A 130 17.44 -17.13 -3.19
CA ALA A 130 16.61 -18.32 -3.33
C ALA A 130 15.12 -17.98 -3.23
N VAL A 131 14.32 -18.50 -4.16
CA VAL A 131 12.86 -18.41 -4.13
C VAL A 131 12.32 -19.78 -3.75
N LYS A 132 11.56 -19.85 -2.65
CA LYS A 132 10.89 -21.08 -2.22
C LYS A 132 9.45 -21.06 -2.74
N CYS A 133 9.16 -21.95 -3.67
CA CYS A 133 7.79 -22.25 -4.12
C CYS A 133 7.39 -23.60 -3.49
N PRO A 134 6.74 -23.60 -2.31
CA PRO A 134 6.44 -24.84 -1.58
C PRO A 134 5.37 -25.70 -2.27
N GLN A 135 4.61 -25.12 -3.19
CA GLN A 135 3.62 -25.79 -4.02
C GLN A 135 4.17 -25.88 -5.46
N THR A 136 3.30 -25.73 -6.47
CA THR A 136 3.68 -25.82 -7.87
C THR A 136 4.39 -24.55 -8.36
N LEU A 137 5.42 -24.72 -9.19
CA LEU A 137 5.99 -23.65 -10.01
C LEU A 137 5.75 -24.00 -11.48
N THR A 138 4.95 -23.16 -12.16
CA THR A 138 4.66 -23.28 -13.58
C THR A 138 5.46 -22.25 -14.37
N VAL A 139 6.26 -22.68 -15.34
CA VAL A 139 7.04 -21.81 -16.23
C VAL A 139 6.67 -22.10 -17.68
N GLY A 140 6.23 -21.08 -18.42
CA GLY A 140 5.80 -21.25 -19.81
C GLY A 140 4.64 -22.24 -19.98
N GLY A 141 3.79 -22.39 -18.95
CA GLY A 141 2.68 -23.34 -18.93
C GLY A 141 3.06 -24.77 -18.49
N HIS A 142 4.33 -25.04 -18.18
CA HIS A 142 4.80 -26.35 -17.73
C HIS A 142 5.04 -26.39 -16.23
N ASP A 143 4.54 -27.42 -15.56
CA ASP A 143 4.94 -27.74 -14.18
C ASP A 143 6.41 -28.18 -14.18
N VAL A 144 7.25 -27.38 -13.52
CA VAL A 144 8.69 -27.59 -13.47
C VAL A 144 9.05 -28.90 -12.76
N MET A 145 8.30 -29.30 -11.73
CA MET A 145 8.58 -30.54 -11.00
C MET A 145 8.31 -31.76 -11.88
N ALA A 146 7.16 -31.77 -12.56
CA ALA A 146 6.79 -32.84 -13.48
C ALA A 146 7.81 -32.99 -14.61
N LEU A 147 8.28 -31.86 -15.17
CA LEU A 147 9.32 -31.86 -16.20
C LEU A 147 10.63 -32.45 -15.68
N ILE A 148 11.07 -32.07 -14.47
CA ILE A 148 12.30 -32.61 -13.86
C ILE A 148 12.18 -34.13 -13.65
N THR A 149 11.06 -34.62 -13.13
CA THR A 149 10.84 -36.06 -12.94
C THR A 149 10.87 -36.82 -14.27
N GLN A 150 10.24 -36.29 -15.31
CA GLN A 150 10.26 -36.91 -16.63
C GLN A 150 11.68 -36.98 -17.20
N LEU A 151 12.46 -35.90 -17.05
CA LEU A 151 13.85 -35.87 -17.48
C LEU A 151 14.70 -36.89 -16.71
N GLN A 152 14.51 -37.02 -15.40
CA GLN A 152 15.20 -38.03 -14.58
C GLN A 152 14.91 -39.46 -15.06
N ASN A 153 13.66 -39.80 -15.33
CA ASN A 153 13.30 -41.13 -15.83
C ASN A 153 13.96 -41.44 -17.19
N ARG A 154 14.01 -40.44 -18.09
CA ARG A 154 14.68 -40.58 -19.39
C ARG A 154 16.17 -40.78 -19.24
N VAL A 155 16.82 -40.10 -18.30
CA VAL A 155 18.24 -40.28 -17.99
C VAL A 155 18.48 -41.71 -17.49
N ASN A 156 17.69 -42.20 -16.54
CA ASN A 156 17.83 -43.54 -15.99
C ASN A 156 17.65 -44.66 -17.05
N ASP A 157 16.68 -44.51 -17.97
CA ASP A 157 16.48 -45.46 -19.07
C ASP A 157 17.68 -45.48 -20.02
N LEU A 158 18.19 -44.30 -20.37
CA LEU A 158 19.37 -44.17 -21.23
C LEU A 158 20.61 -44.79 -20.58
N GLU A 159 20.82 -44.56 -19.27
CA GLU A 159 21.91 -45.19 -18.51
C GLU A 159 21.81 -46.73 -18.56
N ALA A 160 20.64 -47.30 -18.32
CA ALA A 160 20.44 -48.75 -18.38
C ALA A 160 20.74 -49.33 -19.77
N ARG A 161 20.36 -48.63 -20.84
CA ARG A 161 20.60 -49.05 -22.22
C ARG A 161 22.09 -48.99 -22.60
N VAL A 162 22.81 -47.98 -22.13
CA VAL A 162 24.26 -47.87 -22.36
C VAL A 162 25.00 -48.98 -21.64
N THR A 163 24.69 -49.24 -20.36
CA THR A 163 25.30 -50.34 -19.60
C THR A 163 25.13 -51.69 -20.30
N ALA A 164 23.96 -51.93 -20.90
CA ALA A 164 23.70 -53.17 -21.65
C ALA A 164 24.46 -53.28 -22.98
N LEU A 165 24.89 -52.17 -23.58
CA LEU A 165 25.71 -52.16 -24.80
C LEU A 165 27.20 -52.31 -24.51
N GLU A 166 27.63 -51.92 -23.32
CA GLU A 166 29.03 -51.99 -22.87
C GLU A 166 29.39 -53.34 -22.21
N SER A 167 28.38 -54.15 -21.86
CA SER A 167 28.54 -55.52 -21.34
C SER A 167 28.65 -56.57 -22.43
#